data_AF-A0A962UI67-F1
#
_entry.id   AF-A0A962UI67-F1
#
_cell.length_a   1.000
_cell.length_b   1.000
_cell.length_c   1.000
_cell.angle_alpha   90.00
_cell.angle_beta   90.00
_cell.angle_gamma   90.00
#
_symmetry.space_group_name_H-M   'P 1'
#
loop_
_entity.id
_entity.type
_entity.pdbx_description
1 polymer ?
#
loop_
_entity_poly.entity_id
_entity_poly.type
_entity_poly.pdbx_seq_one_letter_code
_entity_poly.pdbx_strand_id
1 'polypeptide(L)'
;VWDRMPPQSVLVWTIAPRPAEAIDRHLDTLQLFVDQTTSDSATAAREELAVAKAARRQHQMIYPVQIGLYVRAPDLERLETYTLQASNALSATGLRLIPPRYDLLADDSFVRNLPMVYDTRFDRRHALRARLTYSAHLAALLPFYGRGVGTANPCYVLYRRDGQVFTVNPHRDRLRVAHTVLFGPTGSGKSATAIALALQSMAVNRPRQVIIEKGHSFGLLMDYYERLGLR
;
A
#
# COMPACT_ATOMS: atom_id res chain seq x y z
N VAL A 1 -2.42 6.24 -1.39
CA VAL A 1 -3.88 6.02 -1.54
C VAL A 1 -4.57 6.34 -0.23
N TRP A 2 -4.26 5.61 0.84
CA TRP A 2 -4.85 5.81 2.18
C TRP A 2 -4.71 7.24 2.71
N ASP A 3 -3.56 7.90 2.50
CA ASP A 3 -3.35 9.30 2.93
C ASP A 3 -4.23 10.33 2.19
N ARG A 4 -4.86 9.94 1.07
CA ARG A 4 -5.77 10.81 0.29
C ARG A 4 -7.24 10.51 0.58
N MET A 5 -7.54 9.50 1.39
CA MET A 5 -8.90 9.13 1.73
C MET A 5 -9.54 10.17 2.65
N PRO A 6 -10.86 10.38 2.58
CA PRO A 6 -11.57 11.18 3.56
C PRO A 6 -11.32 10.69 5.00
N PRO A 7 -11.34 11.58 5.99
CA PRO A 7 -11.27 11.19 7.40
C PRO A 7 -12.29 10.11 7.74
N GLN A 8 -11.94 9.20 8.65
CA GLN A 8 -12.83 8.13 9.14
C GLN A 8 -13.29 7.13 8.05
N SER A 9 -12.60 7.07 6.91
CA SER A 9 -12.83 6.05 5.89
C SER A 9 -12.33 4.69 6.39
N VAL A 10 -13.14 3.64 6.26
CA VAL A 10 -12.80 2.28 6.68
C VAL A 10 -12.90 1.34 5.50
N LEU A 11 -11.77 0.76 5.08
CA LEU A 11 -11.76 -0.35 4.13
C LEU A 11 -12.12 -1.62 4.88
N VAL A 12 -13.06 -2.38 4.32
CA VAL A 12 -13.44 -3.70 4.82
C VAL A 12 -13.34 -4.72 3.70
N TRP A 13 -13.03 -5.93 4.11
CA TRP A 13 -12.95 -7.10 3.28
C TRP A 13 -13.55 -8.28 3.99
N THR A 14 -14.23 -9.12 3.21
CA THR A 14 -14.65 -10.43 3.67
C THR A 14 -14.07 -11.46 2.72
N ILE A 15 -13.27 -12.36 3.28
CA ILE A 15 -12.70 -13.51 2.57
C ILE A 15 -13.55 -14.72 2.95
N ALA A 16 -14.03 -15.46 1.96
CA ALA A 16 -14.82 -16.67 2.17
C ALA A 16 -14.01 -17.90 1.73
N PRO A 17 -13.23 -18.54 2.62
CA PRO A 17 -12.41 -19.69 2.24
C PRO A 17 -13.24 -20.82 1.66
N ARG A 18 -12.75 -21.43 0.58
CA ARG A 18 -13.33 -22.62 -0.04
C ARG A 18 -12.27 -23.69 -0.23
N PRO A 19 -12.63 -24.97 -0.21
CA PRO A 19 -11.70 -26.05 -0.57
C PRO A 19 -11.12 -25.82 -1.97
N ALA A 20 -9.84 -26.11 -2.15
CA ALA A 20 -9.11 -25.98 -3.41
C ALA A 20 -9.85 -26.65 -4.58
N GLU A 21 -10.30 -27.89 -4.38
CA GLU A 21 -11.07 -28.66 -5.37
C GLU A 21 -12.36 -27.95 -5.81
N ALA A 22 -13.02 -27.23 -4.90
CA ALA A 22 -14.26 -26.53 -5.20
C ALA A 22 -14.04 -25.27 -6.06
N ILE A 23 -12.83 -24.71 -6.03
CA ILE A 23 -12.39 -23.65 -6.95
C ILE A 23 -12.04 -24.27 -8.31
N ASP A 24 -11.27 -25.36 -8.32
CA ASP A 24 -10.85 -26.01 -9.58
C ASP A 24 -12.08 -26.49 -10.39
N ARG A 25 -13.05 -27.12 -9.72
CA ARG A 25 -14.32 -27.53 -10.34
C ARG A 25 -15.12 -26.34 -10.90
N HIS A 26 -15.06 -25.19 -10.24
CA HIS A 26 -15.73 -23.98 -10.73
C HIS A 26 -15.05 -23.44 -12.00
N LEU A 27 -13.71 -23.44 -12.03
CA LEU A 27 -12.94 -23.05 -13.22
C LEU A 27 -13.20 -24.01 -14.39
N ASP A 28 -13.32 -25.32 -14.14
CA ASP A 28 -13.66 -26.30 -15.18
C ASP A 28 -15.08 -26.13 -15.70
N THR A 29 -16.03 -25.80 -14.83
CA THR A 29 -17.40 -25.48 -15.25
C THR A 29 -17.42 -24.24 -16.15
N LEU A 30 -16.65 -23.20 -15.80
CA LEU A 30 -16.52 -21.99 -16.63
C LEU A 30 -15.88 -22.30 -18.00
N GLN A 31 -14.90 -23.21 -18.04
CA GLN A 31 -14.28 -23.66 -19.29
C GLN A 31 -15.32 -24.21 -20.27
N LEU A 32 -16.20 -25.08 -19.79
CA LEU A 32 -17.24 -25.69 -20.62
C LEU A 32 -18.17 -24.65 -21.24
N PHE A 33 -18.60 -23.64 -20.47
CA PHE A 33 -19.47 -22.58 -20.97
C PHE A 33 -18.76 -21.67 -21.99
N VAL A 34 -17.50 -21.35 -21.74
CA VAL A 34 -16.69 -20.51 -22.63
C VAL A 34 -16.41 -21.24 -23.95
N ASP A 35 -16.17 -22.55 -23.93
CA ASP A 35 -15.92 -23.34 -25.13
C ASP A 35 -17.16 -23.56 -25.99
N GLN A 36 -18.35 -23.46 -25.40
CA GLN A 36 -19.63 -23.52 -26.11
C GLN A 36 -20.09 -22.19 -26.70
N THR A 37 -19.35 -21.09 -26.46
CA THR A 37 -19.75 -19.73 -26.86
C THR A 37 -18.64 -19.06 -27.65
N THR A 38 -18.99 -18.35 -28.74
CA THR A 38 -18.03 -17.67 -29.64
C THR A 38 -18.10 -16.14 -29.57
N SER A 39 -18.67 -15.57 -28.51
CA SER A 39 -18.74 -14.12 -28.33
C SER A 39 -17.37 -13.53 -27.94
N ASP A 40 -17.17 -12.24 -28.22
CA ASP A 40 -15.96 -11.52 -27.80
C ASP A 40 -15.75 -11.57 -26.27
N SER A 41 -16.84 -11.54 -25.51
CA SER A 41 -16.82 -11.72 -24.05
C SER A 41 -16.34 -13.12 -23.63
N ALA A 42 -16.65 -14.16 -24.42
CA ALA A 42 -16.17 -15.52 -24.17
C ALA A 42 -14.66 -15.61 -24.45
N THR A 43 -14.15 -14.90 -25.46
CA THR A 43 -12.70 -14.83 -25.74
C THR A 43 -11.94 -14.22 -24.56
N ALA A 44 -12.38 -13.08 -24.04
CA ALA A 44 -11.76 -12.47 -22.85
C ALA A 44 -11.82 -13.39 -21.62
N ALA A 45 -12.97 -14.03 -21.38
CA ALA A 45 -13.11 -14.99 -20.29
C ALA A 45 -12.17 -16.21 -20.45
N ARG A 46 -11.91 -16.65 -21.68
CA ARG A 46 -10.97 -17.74 -21.98
C ARG A 46 -9.54 -17.37 -21.58
N GLU A 47 -9.11 -16.15 -21.88
CA GLU A 47 -7.79 -15.63 -21.50
C GLU A 47 -7.63 -15.57 -19.98
N GLU A 48 -8.61 -15.00 -19.26
CA GLU A 48 -8.60 -14.92 -17.80
C GLU A 48 -8.58 -16.31 -17.15
N LEU A 49 -9.34 -17.25 -17.71
CA LEU A 49 -9.42 -18.63 -17.22
C LEU A 49 -8.10 -19.38 -17.40
N ALA A 50 -7.40 -19.17 -18.52
CA ALA A 50 -6.08 -19.74 -18.75
C ALA A 50 -5.05 -19.25 -17.71
N VAL A 51 -5.09 -17.96 -17.39
CA VAL A 51 -4.26 -17.35 -16.34
C VAL A 51 -4.59 -17.94 -14.97
N ALA A 52 -5.89 -18.03 -14.63
CA ALA A 52 -6.33 -18.60 -13.36
C ALA A 52 -5.87 -20.06 -13.20
N LYS A 53 -6.04 -20.90 -14.23
CA LYS A 53 -5.57 -22.29 -14.22
C LYS A 53 -4.05 -22.39 -14.12
N ALA A 54 -3.30 -21.50 -14.78
CA ALA A 54 -1.84 -21.44 -14.64
C ALA A 54 -1.41 -21.07 -13.22
N ALA A 55 -2.06 -20.07 -12.60
CA ALA A 55 -1.82 -19.68 -11.23
C ALA A 55 -2.10 -20.83 -10.24
N ARG A 56 -3.16 -21.61 -10.47
CA ARG A 56 -3.46 -22.82 -9.68
C ARG A 56 -2.37 -23.88 -9.78
N ARG A 57 -1.79 -24.11 -10.97
CA ARG A 57 -0.63 -25.01 -11.15
C ARG A 57 0.61 -24.54 -10.39
N GLN A 58 0.75 -23.23 -10.18
CA GLN A 58 1.83 -22.63 -9.38
C GLN A 58 1.47 -22.55 -7.88
N HIS A 59 0.47 -23.31 -7.42
CA HIS A 59 0.01 -23.32 -6.03
C HIS A 59 -0.48 -21.97 -5.49
N GLN A 60 -0.91 -21.06 -6.36
CA GLN A 60 -1.58 -19.84 -5.89
C GLN A 60 -2.99 -20.15 -5.37
N MET A 61 -3.35 -19.47 -4.28
CA MET A 61 -4.66 -19.59 -3.65
C MET A 61 -5.60 -18.54 -4.21
N ILE A 62 -6.83 -18.94 -4.52
CA ILE A 62 -7.88 -18.06 -5.05
C ILE A 62 -9.05 -18.10 -4.07
N TYR A 63 -9.49 -16.93 -3.61
CA TYR A 63 -10.58 -16.81 -2.67
C TYR A 63 -11.70 -15.93 -3.24
N PRO A 64 -12.97 -16.27 -3.03
CA PRO A 64 -14.05 -15.31 -3.12
C PRO A 64 -13.84 -14.21 -2.07
N VAL A 65 -13.74 -12.97 -2.53
CA VAL A 65 -13.56 -11.81 -1.67
C VAL A 65 -14.54 -10.72 -2.05
N GLN A 66 -15.19 -10.15 -1.03
CA GLN A 66 -15.96 -8.93 -1.14
C GLN A 66 -15.17 -7.81 -0.46
N ILE A 67 -15.02 -6.67 -1.15
CA ILE A 67 -14.33 -5.49 -0.63
C ILE A 67 -15.33 -4.34 -0.60
N GLY A 68 -15.39 -3.63 0.53
CA GLY A 68 -16.25 -2.47 0.73
C GLY A 68 -15.46 -1.31 1.34
N LEU A 69 -15.92 -0.09 1.10
CA LEU A 69 -15.37 1.11 1.71
C LEU A 69 -16.50 1.87 2.40
N TYR A 70 -16.39 2.03 3.72
CA TYR A 70 -17.25 2.92 4.46
C TYR A 70 -16.68 4.33 4.45
N VAL A 71 -17.53 5.30 4.16
CA VAL A 71 -17.24 6.72 4.22
C VAL A 71 -18.26 7.36 5.14
N ARG A 72 -17.81 8.27 6.01
CA ARG A 72 -18.67 8.97 6.97
C ARG A 72 -18.52 10.48 6.79
N ALA A 73 -19.63 11.19 6.82
CA ALA A 73 -19.69 12.64 6.81
C ALA A 73 -20.83 13.13 7.74
N PRO A 74 -20.80 14.39 8.21
CA PRO A 74 -21.82 14.92 9.11
C PRO A 74 -23.14 15.27 8.40
N ASP A 75 -23.11 15.46 7.08
CA ASP A 75 -24.26 15.80 6.24
C ASP A 75 -24.13 15.16 4.85
N LEU A 76 -25.23 15.14 4.09
CA LEU A 76 -25.30 14.47 2.78
C LEU A 76 -24.43 15.15 1.71
N GLU A 77 -24.32 16.47 1.73
CA GLU A 77 -23.51 17.23 0.77
C GLU A 77 -22.01 16.89 0.92
N ARG A 78 -21.53 16.84 2.17
CA ARG A 78 -20.17 16.38 2.47
C ARG A 78 -19.99 14.90 2.19
N LEU A 79 -21.03 14.08 2.36
CA LEU A 79 -20.95 12.65 2.03
C LEU A 79 -20.71 12.44 0.54
N GLU A 80 -21.40 13.19 -0.33
CA GLU A 80 -21.17 13.16 -1.77
C GLU A 80 -19.74 13.59 -2.12
N THR A 81 -19.28 14.68 -1.51
CA THR A 81 -17.90 15.18 -1.69
C THR A 81 -16.86 14.13 -1.27
N TYR A 82 -17.04 13.50 -0.11
CA TYR A 82 -16.12 12.47 0.39
C TYR A 82 -16.18 11.20 -0.44
N THR A 83 -17.36 10.83 -0.93
CA THR A 83 -17.52 9.69 -1.85
C THR A 83 -16.78 9.92 -3.16
N LEU A 84 -16.87 11.13 -3.72
CA LEU A 84 -16.12 11.52 -4.92
C LEU A 84 -14.61 11.51 -4.66
N GLN A 85 -14.17 12.06 -3.54
CA GLN A 85 -12.75 12.05 -3.14
C GLN A 85 -12.21 10.62 -2.99
N ALA A 86 -12.96 9.74 -2.31
CA ALA A 86 -12.61 8.34 -2.14
C ALA A 86 -12.56 7.60 -3.48
N SER A 87 -13.55 7.81 -4.35
CA SER A 87 -13.57 7.25 -5.70
C SER A 87 -12.34 7.68 -6.50
N ASN A 88 -11.99 8.98 -6.48
CA ASN A 88 -10.82 9.50 -7.18
C ASN A 88 -9.51 8.94 -6.62
N ALA A 89 -9.40 8.78 -5.30
CA ALA A 89 -8.23 8.19 -4.66
C ALA A 89 -8.03 6.71 -5.05
N LEU A 90 -9.13 5.96 -5.23
CA LEU A 90 -9.10 4.54 -5.59
C LEU A 90 -8.94 4.29 -7.10
N SER A 91 -9.40 5.18 -7.97
CA SER A 91 -9.27 5.04 -9.43
C SER A 91 -7.83 4.81 -9.90
N ALA A 92 -6.84 5.38 -9.20
CA ALA A 92 -5.41 5.21 -9.51
C ALA A 92 -4.84 3.83 -9.11
N THR A 93 -5.60 3.00 -8.39
CA THR A 93 -5.12 1.75 -7.77
C THR A 93 -5.58 0.48 -8.47
N GLY A 94 -6.40 0.62 -9.51
CA GLY A 94 -7.09 -0.51 -10.14
C GLY A 94 -8.33 -0.99 -9.36
N LEU A 95 -8.56 -0.53 -8.13
CA LEU A 95 -9.80 -0.76 -7.40
C LEU A 95 -10.92 0.11 -8.00
N ARG A 96 -11.95 -0.56 -8.54
CA ARG A 96 -13.12 0.11 -9.13
C ARG A 96 -14.28 0.04 -8.16
N LEU A 97 -14.73 1.20 -7.69
CA LEU A 97 -15.97 1.30 -6.91
C LEU A 97 -17.18 1.19 -7.85
N ILE A 98 -18.26 0.60 -7.34
CA ILE A 98 -19.57 0.69 -7.97
C ILE A 98 -20.10 2.10 -7.65
N PRO A 99 -20.40 2.94 -8.65
CA PRO A 99 -20.95 4.27 -8.39
C PRO A 99 -22.26 4.13 -7.61
N PRO A 100 -22.51 4.96 -6.56
CA PRO A 100 -23.70 4.81 -5.72
C PRO A 100 -25.01 4.77 -6.49
N ARG A 101 -25.13 5.58 -7.57
CA ARG A 101 -26.30 5.61 -8.46
C ARG A 101 -26.61 4.28 -9.18
N TYR A 102 -25.63 3.38 -9.27
CA TYR A 102 -25.76 2.06 -9.88
C TYR A 102 -25.73 0.94 -8.85
N ASP A 103 -25.57 1.27 -7.56
CA ASP A 103 -25.57 0.29 -6.49
C ASP A 103 -26.99 0.12 -5.91
N LEU A 104 -27.77 -0.72 -6.58
CA LEU A 104 -29.14 -1.05 -6.15
C LEU A 104 -29.21 -1.81 -4.81
N LEU A 105 -28.06 -2.27 -4.29
CA LEU A 105 -27.95 -3.03 -3.05
C LEU A 105 -27.08 -2.29 -2.03
N ALA A 106 -26.97 -0.96 -2.11
CA ALA A 106 -26.07 -0.19 -1.27
C ALA A 106 -26.34 -0.39 0.23
N ASP A 107 -27.62 -0.36 0.65
CA ASP A 107 -28.01 -0.53 2.05
C ASP A 107 -27.74 -1.96 2.56
N ASP A 108 -28.08 -2.97 1.76
CA ASP A 108 -27.78 -4.37 2.10
C ASP A 108 -26.26 -4.61 2.12
N SER A 109 -25.53 -4.04 1.16
CA SER A 109 -24.06 -4.10 1.11
C SER A 109 -23.43 -3.39 2.32
N PHE A 110 -24.00 -2.28 2.77
CA PHE A 110 -23.56 -1.60 3.99
C PHE A 110 -23.65 -2.52 5.19
N VAL A 111 -24.80 -3.17 5.40
CA VAL A 111 -25.01 -4.06 6.55
C VAL A 111 -24.17 -5.34 6.44
N ARG A 112 -24.11 -5.96 5.26
CA ARG A 112 -23.42 -7.25 5.06
C ARG A 112 -21.90 -7.17 5.07
N ASN A 113 -21.34 -5.99 4.83
CA ASN A 113 -19.90 -5.75 5.01
C ASN A 113 -19.53 -5.51 6.48
N LEU A 114 -20.49 -5.43 7.41
CA LEU A 114 -20.17 -5.34 8.83
C LEU A 114 -19.52 -6.65 9.30
N PRO A 115 -18.60 -6.58 10.27
CA PRO A 115 -17.98 -7.77 10.84
C PRO A 115 -19.04 -8.80 11.27
N MET A 116 -18.83 -10.06 10.88
CA MET A 116 -19.69 -11.21 11.24
C MET A 116 -21.09 -11.22 10.61
N VAL A 117 -21.42 -10.30 9.68
CA VAL A 117 -22.76 -10.25 9.03
C VAL A 117 -22.76 -10.90 7.64
N TYR A 118 -21.60 -11.17 7.06
CA TYR A 118 -21.50 -11.74 5.72
C TYR A 118 -22.13 -13.13 5.61
N ASP A 119 -23.02 -13.31 4.63
CA ASP A 119 -23.63 -14.59 4.28
C ASP A 119 -23.23 -15.02 2.86
N THR A 120 -22.39 -16.05 2.78
CA THR A 120 -21.92 -16.62 1.51
C THR A 120 -23.07 -17.18 0.66
N ARG A 121 -24.12 -17.72 1.27
CA ARG A 121 -25.25 -18.30 0.53
C ARG A 121 -26.06 -17.22 -0.16
N PHE A 122 -26.31 -16.13 0.56
CA PHE A 122 -27.01 -14.96 0.02
C PHE A 122 -26.19 -14.30 -1.11
N ASP A 123 -24.89 -14.08 -0.87
CA ASP A 123 -24.03 -13.46 -1.87
C ASP A 123 -24.01 -14.25 -3.19
N ARG A 124 -23.90 -15.59 -3.13
CA ARG A 124 -23.85 -16.44 -4.33
C ARG A 124 -25.17 -16.53 -5.10
N ARG A 125 -26.31 -16.18 -4.50
CA ARG A 125 -27.64 -16.30 -5.14
C ARG A 125 -28.26 -14.96 -5.51
N HIS A 126 -27.96 -13.91 -4.75
CA HIS A 126 -28.66 -12.63 -4.83
C HIS A 126 -27.70 -11.46 -5.08
N ALA A 127 -26.69 -11.27 -4.24
CA ALA A 127 -25.86 -10.06 -4.29
C ALA A 127 -24.77 -10.10 -5.38
N LEU A 128 -24.17 -11.27 -5.60
CA LEU A 128 -23.09 -11.54 -6.56
C LEU A 128 -21.93 -10.54 -6.45
N ARG A 129 -21.58 -10.14 -5.22
CA ARG A 129 -20.57 -9.12 -4.92
C ARG A 129 -19.18 -9.71 -4.67
N ALA A 130 -19.07 -10.93 -4.17
CA ALA A 130 -17.75 -11.55 -4.07
C ALA A 130 -17.15 -11.81 -5.46
N ARG A 131 -15.86 -11.47 -5.60
CA ARG A 131 -15.06 -11.76 -6.78
C ARG A 131 -13.92 -12.69 -6.42
N LEU A 132 -13.61 -13.62 -7.32
CA LEU A 132 -12.45 -14.51 -7.15
C LEU A 132 -11.17 -13.67 -7.25
N THR A 133 -10.39 -13.69 -6.18
CA THR A 133 -9.20 -12.85 -6.03
C THR A 133 -8.03 -13.71 -5.56
N TYR A 134 -6.87 -13.52 -6.18
CA TYR A 134 -5.63 -14.21 -5.80
C TYR A 134 -5.16 -13.75 -4.43
N SER A 135 -4.61 -14.67 -3.63
CA SER A 135 -4.01 -14.37 -2.34
C SER A 135 -2.90 -13.32 -2.43
N ALA A 136 -2.14 -13.29 -3.53
CA ALA A 136 -1.12 -12.27 -3.78
C ALA A 136 -1.71 -10.85 -3.92
N HIS A 137 -2.87 -10.71 -4.58
CA HIS A 137 -3.56 -9.42 -4.70
C HIS A 137 -4.16 -8.99 -3.36
N LEU A 138 -4.75 -9.93 -2.61
CA LEU A 138 -5.22 -9.65 -1.26
C LEU A 138 -4.07 -9.22 -0.35
N ALA A 139 -2.92 -9.88 -0.48
CA ALA A 139 -1.73 -9.48 0.23
C ALA A 139 -1.35 -8.04 -0.12
N ALA A 140 -1.28 -7.69 -1.42
CA ALA A 140 -0.96 -6.34 -1.90
C ALA A 140 -1.86 -5.23 -1.32
N LEU A 141 -3.11 -5.58 -0.96
CA LEU A 141 -4.07 -4.68 -0.33
C LEU A 141 -3.98 -4.65 1.20
N LEU A 142 -3.31 -5.62 1.85
CA LEU A 142 -3.08 -5.59 3.28
C LEU A 142 -2.30 -4.31 3.65
N PRO A 143 -2.72 -3.59 4.70
CA PRO A 143 -1.92 -2.49 5.24
C PRO A 143 -0.60 -2.97 5.87
N PHE A 144 -0.26 -4.26 5.73
CA PHE A 144 1.00 -4.88 6.16
C PHE A 144 2.19 -4.56 5.27
N TYR A 145 1.98 -4.06 4.04
CA TYR A 145 3.04 -3.37 3.31
C TYR A 145 3.30 -2.02 3.99
N GLY A 146 3.93 -2.12 5.15
CA GLY A 146 4.13 -1.06 6.11
C GLY A 146 5.24 -0.11 5.66
N ARG A 147 4.88 1.16 5.59
CA ARG A 147 5.43 2.24 6.44
C ARG A 147 6.73 1.86 7.18
N GLY A 148 7.84 1.73 6.46
CA GLY A 148 9.15 1.51 7.08
C GLY A 148 9.43 2.59 8.13
N VAL A 149 9.75 2.18 9.35
CA VAL A 149 10.27 3.05 10.42
C VAL A 149 11.79 3.11 10.41
N GLY A 150 12.40 2.51 9.36
CA GLY A 150 13.83 2.32 9.25
C GLY A 150 14.27 1.11 10.07
N THR A 151 15.40 1.21 10.76
CA THR A 151 16.03 0.13 11.52
C THR A 151 16.00 0.41 13.02
N ALA A 152 16.22 -0.62 13.84
CA ALA A 152 16.35 -0.49 15.29
C ALA A 152 17.70 0.13 15.73
N ASN A 153 18.59 0.46 14.80
CA ASN A 153 19.87 1.09 15.08
C ASN A 153 19.74 2.61 14.89
N PRO A 154 19.54 3.42 15.96
CA PRO A 154 19.43 4.86 15.81
C PRO A 154 20.79 5.46 15.43
N CYS A 155 20.79 6.36 14.44
CA CYS A 155 21.88 7.28 14.13
C CYS A 155 21.31 8.49 13.43
N TYR A 156 20.79 8.31 12.22
CA TYR A 156 19.97 9.33 11.56
C TYR A 156 18.55 9.21 12.07
N VAL A 157 18.08 10.25 12.75
CA VAL A 157 16.72 10.41 13.24
C VAL A 157 16.03 11.43 12.35
N LEU A 158 15.13 10.95 11.49
CA LEU A 158 14.37 11.76 10.56
C LEU A 158 12.88 11.62 10.87
N TYR A 159 12.08 12.48 10.24
CA TYR A 159 10.63 12.45 10.40
C TYR A 159 9.97 12.17 9.06
N ARG A 160 8.96 11.32 9.12
CA ARG A 160 8.10 11.03 7.98
C ARG A 160 7.00 12.09 7.86
N ARG A 161 6.26 12.06 6.75
CA ARG A 161 5.14 12.99 6.50
C ARG A 161 4.04 12.93 7.57
N ASP A 162 3.88 11.80 8.23
CA ASP A 162 2.93 11.60 9.34
C ASP A 162 3.47 12.06 10.71
N GLY A 163 4.69 12.60 10.76
CA GLY A 163 5.37 13.02 12.00
C GLY A 163 6.00 11.89 12.80
N GLN A 164 5.89 10.63 12.38
CA GLN A 164 6.55 9.52 13.06
C GLN A 164 8.05 9.50 12.77
N VAL A 165 8.80 9.01 13.74
CA VAL A 165 10.26 8.88 13.66
C VAL A 165 10.65 7.79 12.65
N PHE A 166 11.67 8.08 11.86
CA PHE A 166 12.36 7.15 10.98
C PHE A 166 13.84 7.12 11.36
N THR A 167 14.37 5.94 11.67
CA THR A 167 15.77 5.76 12.11
C THR A 167 16.59 4.92 11.16
N VAL A 168 17.82 5.32 10.87
CA VAL A 168 18.77 4.46 10.13
C VAL A 168 20.20 4.72 10.60
N ASN A 169 21.00 3.67 10.73
CA ASN A 169 22.43 3.75 11.02
C ASN A 169 23.27 3.14 9.89
N PRO A 170 23.87 3.96 9.01
CA PRO A 170 24.64 3.46 7.88
C PRO A 170 25.89 2.67 8.28
N HIS A 171 26.35 2.78 9.54
CA HIS A 171 27.51 2.03 10.03
C HIS A 171 27.15 0.63 10.52
N ARG A 172 25.91 0.45 11.01
CA ARG A 172 25.41 -0.84 11.53
C ARG A 172 24.51 -1.59 10.55
N ASP A 173 23.79 -0.87 9.71
CA ASP A 173 22.77 -1.44 8.81
C ASP A 173 23.34 -1.79 7.42
N ARG A 174 24.59 -1.41 7.13
CA ARG A 174 25.24 -1.71 5.86
C ARG A 174 25.53 -3.21 5.73
N LEU A 175 25.25 -3.79 4.55
CA LEU A 175 25.75 -5.12 4.19
C LEU A 175 27.21 -5.08 3.70
N ARG A 176 27.60 -4.02 2.99
CA ARG A 176 28.98 -3.79 2.53
C ARG A 176 29.39 -2.33 2.68
N VAL A 177 28.69 -1.44 1.97
CA VAL A 177 28.95 0.01 1.97
C VAL A 177 27.61 0.74 2.06
N ALA A 178 27.61 1.91 2.71
CA ALA A 178 26.46 2.80 2.75
C ALA A 178 26.77 4.08 1.96
N HIS A 179 26.05 4.29 0.88
CA HIS A 179 26.10 5.52 0.09
C HIS A 179 24.82 6.33 0.30
N THR A 180 24.95 7.64 0.37
CA THR A 180 23.82 8.58 0.47
C THR A 180 23.96 9.63 -0.61
N VAL A 181 22.88 9.91 -1.34
CA VAL A 181 22.81 10.96 -2.35
C VAL A 181 21.83 12.03 -1.88
N LEU A 182 22.27 13.29 -1.87
CA LEU A 182 21.45 14.45 -1.53
C LEU A 182 21.43 15.42 -2.72
N PHE A 183 20.24 15.66 -3.27
CA PHE A 183 20.05 16.50 -4.46
C PHE A 183 18.99 17.58 -4.22
N GLY A 184 19.07 18.68 -4.98
CA GLY A 184 18.17 19.82 -4.88
C GLY A 184 18.80 21.12 -5.39
N PRO A 185 18.00 22.15 -5.74
CA PRO A 185 18.50 23.43 -6.22
C PRO A 185 19.26 24.22 -5.14
N THR A 186 19.96 25.29 -5.53
CA THR A 186 20.58 26.21 -4.57
C THR A 186 19.52 26.78 -3.61
N GLY A 187 19.83 26.85 -2.32
CA GLY A 187 18.88 27.30 -1.28
C GLY A 187 17.93 26.21 -0.77
N SER A 188 17.90 25.00 -1.34
CA SER A 188 16.98 23.93 -0.89
C SER A 188 17.36 23.24 0.44
N GLY A 189 18.34 23.77 1.18
CA GLY A 189 18.75 23.20 2.48
C GLY A 189 19.69 21.99 2.43
N LYS A 190 20.34 21.70 1.29
CA LYS A 190 21.26 20.55 1.16
C LYS A 190 22.39 20.56 2.20
N SER A 191 23.15 21.66 2.29
CA SER A 191 24.26 21.76 3.23
C SER A 191 23.79 21.65 4.68
N ALA A 192 22.68 22.30 5.02
CA ALA A 192 22.07 22.20 6.36
C ALA A 192 21.69 20.75 6.71
N THR A 193 21.10 20.02 5.77
CA THR A 193 20.73 18.61 5.96
C THR A 193 21.97 17.74 6.12
N ALA A 194 22.99 17.94 5.28
CA ALA A 194 24.24 17.18 5.35
C ALA A 194 25.00 17.43 6.67
N ILE A 195 25.03 18.68 7.16
CA ILE A 195 25.59 19.03 8.47
C ILE A 195 24.83 18.35 9.61
N ALA A 196 23.49 18.35 9.57
CA ALA A 196 22.68 17.66 10.57
C ALA A 196 22.95 16.14 10.61
N LEU A 197 23.07 15.51 9.44
CA LEU A 197 23.44 14.09 9.34
C LEU A 197 24.88 13.85 9.84
N ALA A 198 25.83 14.73 9.51
CA ALA A 198 27.22 14.62 9.96
C ALA A 198 27.33 14.70 11.49
N LEU A 199 26.63 15.65 12.11
CA LEU A 199 26.53 15.78 13.58
C LEU A 199 25.96 14.53 14.23
N GLN A 200 24.83 14.02 13.70
CA GLN A 200 24.20 12.79 14.21
C GLN A 200 25.13 11.58 14.07
N SER A 201 25.80 11.44 12.92
CA SER A 201 26.80 10.39 12.68
C SER A 201 27.96 10.48 13.67
N MET A 202 28.48 11.70 13.90
CA MET A 202 29.57 11.95 14.83
C MET A 202 29.17 11.66 16.27
N ALA A 203 27.98 12.09 16.69
CA ALA A 203 27.48 11.85 18.04
C ALA A 203 27.31 10.36 18.36
N VAL A 204 26.82 9.56 17.41
CA VAL A 204 26.49 8.15 17.66
C VAL A 204 27.67 7.21 17.38
N ASN A 205 28.37 7.41 16.26
CA ASN A 205 29.36 6.45 15.79
C ASN A 205 30.80 7.00 15.79
N ARG A 206 30.99 8.31 16.03
CA ARG A 206 32.29 9.01 15.95
C ARG A 206 33.18 8.56 14.77
N PRO A 207 32.66 8.47 13.53
CA PRO A 207 33.45 8.01 12.41
C PRO A 207 34.44 9.10 11.99
N ARG A 208 35.52 8.70 11.32
CA ARG A 208 36.34 9.64 10.55
C ARG A 208 35.51 10.21 9.41
N GLN A 209 35.41 11.54 9.32
CA GLN A 209 34.69 12.24 8.26
C GLN A 209 35.69 13.02 7.40
N VAL A 210 35.59 12.89 6.08
CA VAL A 210 36.36 13.70 5.13
C VAL A 210 35.36 14.49 4.31
N ILE A 211 35.45 15.82 4.39
CA ILE A 211 34.50 16.74 3.75
C ILE A 211 35.25 17.50 2.66
N ILE A 212 34.76 17.41 1.43
CA ILE A 212 35.29 18.12 0.27
C ILE A 212 34.17 19.03 -0.24
N GLU A 213 34.36 20.34 -0.12
CA GLU A 213 33.34 21.33 -0.44
C GLU A 213 33.95 22.59 -1.07
N LYS A 214 33.17 23.28 -1.91
CA LYS A 214 33.55 24.56 -2.52
C LYS A 214 33.08 25.80 -1.73
N GLY A 215 31.95 25.71 -1.03
CA GLY A 215 31.20 26.88 -0.52
C GLY A 215 31.43 27.25 0.95
N HIS A 216 32.33 26.54 1.64
CA HIS A 216 32.60 26.71 3.07
C HIS A 216 31.35 26.62 3.98
N SER A 217 30.32 25.89 3.56
CA SER A 217 29.13 25.61 4.36
C SER A 217 29.46 24.83 5.64
N PHE A 218 30.46 23.95 5.59
CA PHE A 218 30.85 23.09 6.70
C PHE A 218 31.87 23.73 7.66
N GLY A 219 32.31 24.97 7.44
CA GLY A 219 33.33 25.64 8.28
C GLY A 219 32.96 25.64 9.77
N LEU A 220 31.75 26.10 10.09
CA LEU A 220 31.25 26.12 11.48
C LEU A 220 31.13 24.72 12.10
N LEU A 221 30.90 23.68 11.29
CA LEU A 221 30.89 22.30 11.78
C LEU A 221 32.31 21.87 12.19
N MET A 222 33.32 22.24 11.40
CA MET A 222 34.72 21.94 11.71
C MET A 222 35.19 22.67 12.96
N ASP A 223 34.87 23.96 13.11
CA ASP A 223 35.17 24.73 14.32
C ASP A 223 34.51 24.09 15.56
N TYR A 224 33.27 23.59 15.41
CA TYR A 224 32.56 22.89 16.48
C TYR A 224 33.23 21.56 16.84
N TYR A 225 33.66 20.78 15.86
CA TYR A 225 34.40 19.53 16.07
C TYR A 225 35.74 19.78 16.77
N GLU A 226 36.49 20.80 16.35
CA GLU A 226 37.78 21.15 16.97
C GLU A 226 37.62 21.55 18.44
N ARG A 227 36.59 22.33 18.78
CA ARG A 227 36.26 22.66 20.18
C ARG A 227 35.95 21.44 21.04
N LEU A 228 35.49 20.35 20.43
CA LEU A 228 35.25 19.07 21.11
C LEU A 228 36.48 18.13 21.08
N GLY A 229 37.62 18.60 20.58
CA GLY A 229 38.86 17.83 20.48
C GLY A 229 38.89 16.82 19.33
N LEU A 230 37.97 16.94 18.37
CA LEU A 230 37.95 16.11 17.16
C LEU A 230 38.83 16.76 16.08
N ARG A 231 39.61 15.95 15.36
CA ARG A 231 40.53 16.38 14.30
C ARG A 231 40.24 15.66 12.99
#